data_AF-A0A932I6I1-F1
#
_entry.id   AF-A0A932I6I1-F1
#
_cell.length_a   1.000
_cell.length_b   1.000
_cell.length_c   1.000
_cell.angle_alpha   90.00
_cell.angle_beta   90.00
_cell.angle_gamma   90.00
#
_symmetry.space_group_name_H-M   'P 1'
#
loop_
_entity.id
_entity.type
_entity.pdbx_description
1 polymer ?
#
loop_
_entity_poly.entity_id
_entity_poly.type
_entity_poly.pdbx_seq_one_letter_code
_entity_poly.pdbx_strand_id
1 'polypeptide(L)'
;MKQFFLALLSMAVLSLQAQTVEEIIQKHNAALGGLDSFNKVSTEKITGMTSIQGNDYPLTVQLINGKAMRVDVEVMGQAVVNVCFNGSGWKINPFAGATDATDVTGNELNEYKAQTFVASNLMDYKSRGHLLELVGQEEVEGVKVFNLKLTTKEDGKVSNYYISTSDYLLIKSVGKREIQGQEVEISTFYSNYKDFGGLKFACTRSLQADGQVFQEVNYEKVELNVPVDEAIFKK
;
A
#
# COMPACT_ATOMS: atom_id res chain seq x y z
N MET A 1 10.11 59.02 -46.28
CA MET A 1 9.06 58.04 -45.95
C MET A 1 9.73 56.68 -45.75
N LYS A 2 9.91 56.24 -44.50
CA LYS A 2 10.42 54.90 -44.16
C LYS A 2 9.33 54.21 -43.35
N GLN A 3 8.69 53.20 -43.93
CA GLN A 3 7.70 52.37 -43.24
C GLN A 3 8.43 51.32 -42.42
N PHE A 4 8.23 51.33 -41.10
CA PHE A 4 8.64 50.25 -40.21
C PHE A 4 7.55 49.18 -40.19
N PHE A 5 7.86 47.98 -40.70
CA PHE A 5 7.04 46.79 -40.49
C PHE A 5 7.36 46.22 -39.10
N LEU A 6 6.38 46.26 -38.19
CA LEU A 6 6.46 45.60 -36.90
C LEU A 6 5.94 44.17 -37.07
N ALA A 7 6.84 43.18 -37.06
CA ALA A 7 6.47 41.77 -37.05
C ALA A 7 5.98 41.39 -35.65
N LEU A 8 4.69 41.07 -35.54
CA LEU A 8 4.08 40.56 -34.31
C LEU A 8 4.45 39.07 -34.17
N LEU A 9 5.36 38.74 -33.25
CA LEU A 9 5.70 37.37 -32.91
C LEU A 9 4.63 36.80 -31.97
N SER A 10 3.69 36.02 -32.50
CA SER A 10 2.69 35.31 -31.70
C SER A 10 3.34 34.15 -30.95
N MET A 11 3.53 34.31 -29.64
CA MET A 11 4.00 33.25 -28.75
C MET A 11 2.83 32.28 -28.51
N ALA A 12 2.83 31.14 -29.22
CA ALA A 12 1.88 30.06 -28.95
C ALA A 12 2.27 29.42 -27.61
N VAL A 13 1.49 29.67 -26.56
CA VAL A 13 1.65 29.02 -25.26
C VAL A 13 1.12 27.60 -25.40
N LEU A 14 2.01 26.66 -25.76
CA LEU A 14 1.75 25.23 -25.59
C LEU A 14 1.62 25.00 -24.08
N SER A 15 0.38 24.93 -23.59
CA SER A 15 0.10 24.45 -22.25
C SER A 15 0.45 22.96 -22.22
N LEU A 16 1.65 22.63 -21.74
CA LEU A 16 1.89 21.29 -21.23
C LEU A 16 0.83 21.05 -20.15
N GLN A 17 -0.10 20.12 -20.38
CA GLN A 17 -0.93 19.61 -19.30
C GLN A 17 -0.03 18.80 -18.37
N ALA A 18 0.63 19.48 -17.44
CA ALA A 18 1.24 18.84 -16.30
C ALA A 18 0.10 18.31 -15.42
N GLN A 19 -0.11 16.99 -15.45
CA GLN A 19 -1.03 16.28 -14.58
C GLN A 19 -0.65 16.58 -13.12
N THR A 20 -1.61 17.03 -12.30
CA THR A 20 -1.33 17.29 -10.87
C THR A 20 -1.37 16.00 -10.06
N VAL A 21 -0.72 16.00 -8.89
CA VAL A 21 -0.80 14.89 -7.92
C VAL A 21 -2.26 14.56 -7.60
N GLU A 22 -3.08 15.59 -7.39
CA GLU A 22 -4.50 15.43 -7.10
C GLU A 22 -5.25 14.72 -8.22
N GLU A 23 -4.98 15.06 -9.49
CA GLU A 23 -5.65 14.42 -10.62
C GLU A 23 -5.24 12.94 -10.75
N ILE A 24 -3.96 12.62 -10.51
CA ILE A 24 -3.46 11.24 -10.52
C ILE A 24 -4.15 10.43 -9.43
N ILE A 25 -4.21 10.94 -8.20
CA ILE A 25 -4.86 10.25 -7.07
C ILE A 25 -6.37 10.14 -7.25
N GLN A 26 -7.04 11.15 -7.82
CA GLN A 26 -8.46 11.04 -8.15
C GLN A 26 -8.73 9.91 -9.15
N LYS A 27 -7.92 9.81 -10.21
CA LYS A 27 -8.06 8.73 -11.21
C LYS A 27 -7.68 7.36 -10.64
N HIS A 28 -6.64 7.30 -9.80
CA HIS A 28 -6.28 6.09 -9.06
C HIS A 28 -7.43 5.60 -8.18
N ASN A 29 -7.99 6.49 -7.35
CA ASN A 29 -9.11 6.17 -6.50
C ASN A 29 -10.32 5.70 -7.31
N ALA A 30 -10.64 6.38 -8.42
CA ALA A 30 -11.72 5.98 -9.31
C ALA A 30 -11.48 4.58 -9.94
N ALA A 31 -10.24 4.28 -10.37
CA ALA A 31 -9.88 3.00 -10.95
C ALA A 31 -10.04 1.82 -9.97
N LEU A 32 -9.91 2.09 -8.66
CA LEU A 32 -10.09 1.11 -7.59
C LEU A 32 -11.53 0.97 -7.08
N GLY A 33 -12.46 1.85 -7.45
CA GLY A 33 -13.86 1.83 -6.97
C GLY A 33 -14.27 3.01 -6.08
N GLY A 34 -13.36 3.96 -5.85
CA GLY A 34 -13.60 5.22 -5.15
C GLY A 34 -13.33 5.17 -3.65
N LEU A 35 -12.68 6.23 -3.12
CA LEU A 35 -12.33 6.33 -1.69
C LEU A 35 -13.55 6.22 -0.77
N ASP A 36 -14.69 6.81 -1.13
CA ASP A 36 -15.92 6.74 -0.33
C ASP A 36 -16.43 5.31 -0.19
N SER A 37 -16.27 4.47 -1.20
CA SER A 37 -16.66 3.06 -1.18
C SER A 37 -15.74 2.25 -0.25
N PHE A 38 -14.43 2.50 -0.31
CA PHE A 38 -13.45 1.93 0.64
C PHE A 38 -13.75 2.34 2.09
N ASN A 39 -14.07 3.62 2.33
CA ASN A 39 -14.39 4.13 3.67
C ASN A 39 -15.69 3.56 4.26
N LYS A 40 -16.60 3.05 3.42
CA LYS A 40 -17.84 2.38 3.86
C LYS A 40 -17.63 0.94 4.28
N VAL A 41 -16.49 0.33 3.95
CA VAL A 41 -16.16 -1.02 4.42
C VAL A 41 -15.92 -0.97 5.93
N SER A 42 -16.74 -1.70 6.69
CA SER A 42 -16.59 -1.77 8.15
C SER A 42 -15.56 -2.80 8.59
N THR A 43 -15.55 -3.93 7.89
CA THR A 43 -14.74 -5.11 8.23
C THR A 43 -14.29 -5.81 6.97
N GLU A 44 -13.16 -6.50 7.07
CA GLU A 44 -12.59 -7.27 5.98
C GLU A 44 -12.02 -8.59 6.52
N LYS A 45 -12.22 -9.65 5.76
CA LYS A 45 -11.52 -10.92 5.93
C LYS A 45 -10.91 -11.34 4.60
N ILE A 46 -9.60 -11.58 4.60
CA ILE A 46 -8.86 -12.08 3.45
C ILE A 46 -8.26 -13.43 3.81
N THR A 47 -8.36 -14.39 2.91
CA THR A 47 -7.62 -15.65 2.99
C THR A 47 -6.81 -15.86 1.73
N GLY A 48 -5.66 -16.50 1.88
CA GLY A 48 -4.83 -16.91 0.76
C GLY A 48 -3.53 -17.52 1.24
N MET A 49 -2.46 -17.29 0.48
CA MET A 49 -1.15 -17.88 0.72
C MET A 49 -0.08 -16.79 0.76
N THR A 50 0.94 -16.99 1.59
CA THR A 50 2.21 -16.26 1.50
C THR A 50 3.32 -17.27 1.23
N SER A 51 4.10 -17.03 0.17
CA SER A 51 5.33 -17.76 -0.10
C SER A 51 6.49 -17.02 0.57
N ILE A 52 7.22 -17.66 1.46
CA ILE A 52 8.39 -17.09 2.14
C ILE A 52 9.58 -18.00 1.83
N GLN A 53 10.61 -17.44 1.19
CA GLN A 53 11.79 -18.19 0.74
C GLN A 53 11.42 -19.47 -0.06
N GLY A 54 10.37 -19.40 -0.88
CA GLY A 54 9.89 -20.48 -1.73
C GLY A 54 9.01 -21.54 -1.06
N ASN A 55 8.62 -21.34 0.20
CA ASN A 55 7.67 -22.21 0.91
C ASN A 55 6.35 -21.50 1.11
N ASP A 56 5.24 -22.18 0.80
CA ASP A 56 3.91 -21.59 0.88
C ASP A 56 3.23 -21.87 2.22
N TYR A 57 2.69 -20.81 2.82
CA TYR A 57 2.01 -20.83 4.11
C TYR A 57 0.63 -20.19 4.01
N PRO A 58 -0.41 -20.78 4.61
CA PRO A 58 -1.72 -20.16 4.70
C PRO A 58 -1.65 -18.80 5.41
N LEU A 59 -2.32 -17.82 4.83
CA LEU A 59 -2.44 -16.46 5.33
C LEU A 59 -3.92 -16.15 5.59
N THR A 60 -4.21 -15.61 6.78
CA THR A 60 -5.49 -14.98 7.08
C THR A 60 -5.26 -13.55 7.54
N VAL A 61 -6.02 -12.61 6.98
CA VAL A 61 -6.08 -11.22 7.44
C VAL A 61 -7.50 -10.92 7.89
N GLN A 62 -7.65 -10.31 9.05
CA GLN A 62 -8.93 -9.83 9.57
C GLN A 62 -8.77 -8.40 10.06
N LEU A 63 -9.72 -7.55 9.70
CA LEU A 63 -9.61 -6.11 9.93
C LEU A 63 -10.96 -5.52 10.32
N ILE A 64 -10.92 -4.56 11.25
CA ILE A 64 -12.00 -3.62 11.56
C ILE A 64 -11.49 -2.24 11.17
N ASN A 65 -12.14 -1.60 10.20
CA ASN A 65 -11.60 -0.45 9.49
C ASN A 65 -11.30 0.73 10.43
N GLY A 66 -10.04 1.18 10.41
CA GLY A 66 -9.49 2.24 11.27
C GLY A 66 -9.32 1.86 12.75
N LYS A 67 -9.61 0.62 13.14
CA LYS A 67 -9.61 0.18 14.54
C LYS A 67 -8.65 -0.96 14.82
N ALA A 68 -8.68 -2.00 13.99
CA ALA A 68 -8.01 -3.26 14.28
C ALA A 68 -7.53 -3.97 13.02
N MET A 69 -6.42 -4.68 13.14
CA MET A 69 -5.92 -5.60 12.12
C MET A 69 -5.28 -6.79 12.83
N ARG A 70 -5.47 -7.98 12.27
CA ARG A 70 -4.82 -9.23 12.67
C ARG A 70 -4.40 -9.98 11.42
N VAL A 71 -3.14 -10.39 11.39
CA VAL A 71 -2.56 -11.23 10.35
C VAL A 71 -2.04 -12.50 11.00
N ASP A 72 -2.51 -13.64 10.52
CA ASP A 72 -2.06 -14.96 10.92
C ASP A 72 -1.39 -15.64 9.72
N VAL A 73 -0.17 -16.14 9.92
CA VAL A 73 0.55 -17.00 8.95
C VAL A 73 0.82 -18.34 9.61
N GLU A 74 0.28 -19.41 9.05
CA GLU A 74 0.41 -20.77 9.61
C GLU A 74 1.67 -21.44 9.06
N VAL A 75 2.68 -21.59 9.92
CA VAL A 75 3.99 -22.19 9.58
C VAL A 75 4.17 -23.46 10.40
N MET A 76 4.29 -24.61 9.75
CA MET A 76 4.54 -25.91 10.42
C MET A 76 3.59 -26.23 11.59
N GLY A 77 2.32 -25.79 11.51
CA GLY A 77 1.31 -26.02 12.55
C GLY A 77 1.36 -25.02 13.72
N GLN A 78 2.15 -23.95 13.62
CA GLN A 78 2.17 -22.82 14.55
C GLN A 78 1.86 -21.51 13.81
N ALA A 79 1.09 -20.64 14.44
CA ALA A 79 0.77 -19.33 13.87
C ALA A 79 1.84 -18.29 14.22
N VAL A 80 2.33 -17.57 13.21
CA VAL A 80 2.94 -16.24 13.38
C VAL A 80 1.81 -15.23 13.33
N VAL A 81 1.66 -14.44 14.40
CA VAL A 81 0.50 -13.56 14.60
C VAL A 81 0.98 -12.13 14.75
N ASN A 82 0.42 -11.20 13.97
CA ASN A 82 0.66 -9.77 14.10
C ASN A 82 -0.68 -9.07 14.30
N VAL A 83 -0.79 -8.23 15.33
CA VAL A 83 -2.05 -7.54 15.66
C VAL A 83 -1.82 -6.06 15.94
N CYS A 84 -2.75 -5.24 15.44
CA CYS A 84 -2.98 -3.88 15.89
C CYS A 84 -4.41 -3.77 16.41
N PHE A 85 -4.59 -3.13 17.57
CA PHE A 85 -5.90 -2.91 18.17
C PHE A 85 -5.92 -1.58 18.92
N ASN A 86 -6.78 -0.65 18.49
CA ASN A 86 -6.92 0.69 19.08
C ASN A 86 -5.57 1.43 19.25
N GLY A 87 -4.67 1.28 18.27
CA GLY A 87 -3.37 1.95 18.26
C GLY A 87 -2.27 1.28 19.10
N SER A 88 -2.56 0.18 19.79
CA SER A 88 -1.56 -0.71 20.38
C SER A 88 -1.32 -1.91 19.48
N GLY A 89 -0.13 -2.50 19.51
CA GLY A 89 0.18 -3.67 18.71
C GLY A 89 0.91 -4.74 19.51
N TRP A 90 0.70 -5.99 19.11
CA TRP A 90 1.40 -7.14 19.66
C TRP A 90 1.64 -8.19 18.58
N LYS A 91 2.63 -9.06 18.80
CA LYS A 91 2.98 -10.14 17.88
C LYS A 91 3.42 -11.40 18.60
N ILE A 92 3.26 -12.54 17.93
CA ILE A 92 3.76 -13.86 18.32
C ILE A 92 4.58 -14.38 17.15
N ASN A 93 5.82 -14.81 17.41
CA ASN A 93 6.67 -15.42 16.39
C ASN A 93 7.51 -16.54 17.03
N PRO A 94 7.01 -17.79 17.03
CA PRO A 94 7.71 -18.93 17.63
C PRO A 94 9.07 -19.20 16.97
N PHE A 95 9.19 -18.91 15.67
CA PHE A 95 10.41 -19.09 14.89
C PHE A 95 11.49 -18.04 15.19
N ALA A 96 11.11 -16.92 15.80
CA ALA A 96 12.02 -15.93 16.36
C ALA A 96 12.25 -16.11 17.88
N GLY A 97 11.77 -17.22 18.46
CA GLY A 97 11.91 -17.54 19.89
C GLY A 97 10.89 -16.88 20.81
N ALA A 98 9.90 -16.16 20.26
CA ALA A 98 8.83 -15.51 21.02
C ALA A 98 7.52 -16.30 20.88
N THR A 99 7.33 -17.30 21.75
CA THR A 99 6.12 -18.14 21.78
C THR A 99 4.93 -17.47 22.44
N ASP A 100 5.17 -16.44 23.25
CA ASP A 100 4.13 -15.61 23.89
C ASP A 100 4.00 -14.25 23.20
N ALA A 101 2.86 -13.57 23.42
CA ALA A 101 2.59 -12.27 22.82
C ALA A 101 3.52 -11.18 23.36
N THR A 102 4.26 -10.55 22.45
CA THR A 102 5.19 -9.43 22.72
C THR A 102 4.63 -8.14 22.16
N ASP A 103 4.85 -7.02 22.86
CA ASP A 103 4.34 -5.73 22.40
C ASP A 103 5.15 -5.18 21.23
N VAL A 104 4.47 -4.53 20.30
CA VAL A 104 5.05 -3.84 19.14
C VAL A 104 5.09 -2.35 19.43
N THR A 105 6.25 -1.71 19.21
CA THR A 105 6.48 -0.30 19.55
C THR A 105 7.21 0.44 18.41
N GLY A 106 7.37 1.75 18.57
CA GLY A 106 8.15 2.58 17.64
C GLY A 106 7.62 2.54 16.20
N ASN A 107 8.57 2.45 15.25
CA ASN A 107 8.29 2.49 13.82
C ASN A 107 7.45 1.30 13.34
N GLU A 108 7.67 0.11 13.91
CA GLU A 108 6.90 -1.09 13.58
C GLU A 108 5.42 -0.90 13.94
N LEU A 109 5.13 -0.26 15.09
CA LEU A 109 3.76 0.03 15.49
C LEU A 109 3.06 1.01 14.53
N ASN A 110 3.78 1.98 13.96
CA ASN A 110 3.22 2.89 12.97
C ASN A 110 2.84 2.16 11.68
N GLU A 111 3.65 1.19 11.25
CA GLU A 111 3.35 0.33 10.10
C GLU A 111 2.11 -0.54 10.35
N TYR A 112 1.94 -1.04 11.58
CA TYR A 112 0.76 -1.81 11.98
C TYR A 112 -0.51 -0.95 11.99
N LYS A 113 -0.42 0.29 12.50
CA LYS A 113 -1.54 1.25 12.50
C LYS A 113 -1.99 1.59 11.09
N ALA A 114 -1.05 1.82 10.16
CA ALA A 114 -1.37 2.10 8.77
C ALA A 114 -2.17 0.96 8.11
N GLN A 115 -1.92 -0.28 8.52
CA GLN A 115 -2.60 -1.47 8.02
C GLN A 115 -3.98 -1.73 8.66
N THR A 116 -4.44 -0.88 9.59
CA THR A 116 -5.81 -1.00 10.13
C THR A 116 -6.88 -0.43 9.21
N PHE A 117 -6.49 0.17 8.08
CA PHE A 117 -7.40 0.78 7.12
C PHE A 117 -7.48 -0.05 5.84
N VAL A 118 -8.68 -0.18 5.28
CA VAL A 118 -8.88 -0.84 3.98
C VAL A 118 -8.34 0.03 2.83
N ALA A 119 -8.55 1.35 2.93
CA ALA A 119 -7.98 2.30 1.98
C ALA A 119 -6.46 2.39 2.17
N SER A 120 -5.71 2.45 1.06
CA SER A 120 -4.26 2.62 1.12
C SER A 120 -3.89 4.06 1.50
N ASN A 121 -2.68 4.25 2.06
CA ASN A 121 -2.15 5.58 2.41
C ASN A 121 -2.12 6.57 1.22
N LEU A 122 -2.11 6.09 -0.02
CA LEU A 122 -2.20 6.95 -1.19
C LEU A 122 -3.60 7.52 -1.40
N MET A 123 -4.64 6.73 -1.11
CA MET A 123 -6.01 7.10 -1.46
C MET A 123 -6.49 8.31 -0.64
N ASP A 124 -6.10 8.36 0.63
CA ASP A 124 -6.54 9.34 1.62
C ASP A 124 -5.36 10.14 2.22
N TYR A 125 -4.21 10.18 1.53
CA TYR A 125 -2.95 10.78 1.97
C TYR A 125 -3.13 12.16 2.62
N LYS A 126 -3.96 13.00 2.01
CA LYS A 126 -4.21 14.38 2.46
C LYS A 126 -4.96 14.43 3.78
N SER A 127 -5.90 13.51 4.01
CA SER A 127 -6.65 13.43 5.27
C SER A 127 -5.78 12.93 6.43
N ARG A 128 -4.79 12.08 6.12
CA ARG A 128 -3.74 11.64 7.06
C ARG A 128 -2.67 12.71 7.30
N GLY A 129 -2.65 13.76 6.47
CA GLY A 129 -1.67 14.84 6.53
C GLY A 129 -0.29 14.44 5.99
N HIS A 130 -0.22 13.41 5.16
CA HIS A 130 0.99 13.05 4.43
C HIS A 130 1.29 14.07 3.33
N LEU A 131 2.55 14.22 2.97
CA LEU A 131 2.98 14.98 1.81
C LEU A 131 3.14 14.02 0.62
N LEU A 132 2.56 14.37 -0.53
CA LEU A 132 2.66 13.60 -1.76
C LEU A 132 3.13 14.52 -2.90
N GLU A 133 4.20 14.11 -3.57
CA GLU A 133 4.88 14.90 -4.59
C GLU A 133 4.97 14.07 -5.89
N LEU A 134 4.67 14.67 -7.04
CA LEU A 134 4.94 14.05 -8.34
C LEU A 134 6.42 14.25 -8.68
N VAL A 135 7.19 13.16 -8.69
CA VAL A 135 8.60 13.18 -9.09
C VAL A 135 8.71 13.30 -10.60
N GLY A 136 7.85 12.59 -11.34
CA GLY A 136 7.82 12.61 -12.80
C GLY A 136 7.14 11.37 -13.38
N GLN A 137 7.42 11.10 -14.64
CA GLN A 137 7.05 9.86 -15.31
C GLN A 137 8.30 9.04 -15.63
N GLU A 138 8.18 7.72 -15.51
CA GLU A 138 9.24 6.78 -15.87
C GLU A 138 8.65 5.47 -16.41
N GLU A 139 9.49 4.47 -16.63
CA GLU A 139 9.09 3.16 -17.11
C GLU A 139 9.51 2.08 -16.11
N VAL A 140 8.56 1.23 -15.72
CA VAL A 140 8.78 0.07 -14.85
C VAL A 140 8.33 -1.16 -15.64
N GLU A 141 9.27 -2.05 -15.95
CA GLU A 141 9.01 -3.31 -16.69
C GLU A 141 8.23 -3.11 -17.99
N GLY A 142 8.55 -2.05 -18.75
CA GLY A 142 7.86 -1.72 -20.00
C GLY A 142 6.54 -0.96 -19.84
N VAL A 143 6.11 -0.67 -18.60
CA VAL A 143 4.90 0.12 -18.32
C VAL A 143 5.27 1.54 -17.94
N LYS A 144 4.68 2.52 -18.63
CA LYS A 144 4.81 3.94 -18.28
C LYS A 144 4.04 4.25 -17.01
N VAL A 145 4.71 4.83 -16.03
CA VAL A 145 4.18 5.12 -14.69
C VAL A 145 4.40 6.57 -14.29
N PHE A 146 3.51 7.10 -13.45
CA PHE A 146 3.76 8.25 -12.60
C PHE A 146 4.51 7.79 -11.36
N ASN A 147 5.62 8.45 -11.02
CA ASN A 147 6.33 8.25 -9.77
C ASN A 147 5.90 9.31 -8.74
N LEU A 148 5.23 8.85 -7.70
CA LEU A 148 4.76 9.67 -6.59
C LEU A 148 5.59 9.39 -5.33
N LYS A 149 6.22 10.43 -4.79
CA LYS A 149 6.94 10.37 -3.52
C LYS A 149 6.00 10.75 -2.38
N LEU A 150 5.69 9.79 -1.52
CA LEU A 150 4.92 9.98 -0.29
C LEU A 150 5.88 10.16 0.89
N THR A 151 5.64 11.17 1.72
CA THR A 151 6.28 11.35 3.04
C THR A 151 5.21 11.27 4.12
N THR A 152 5.31 10.27 5.00
CA THR A 152 4.36 10.04 6.11
C THR A 152 4.53 11.10 7.20
N LYS A 153 3.42 11.44 7.87
CA LYS A 153 3.40 12.53 8.86
C LYS A 153 3.97 12.09 10.20
N GLU A 154 3.77 10.81 10.52
CA GLU A 154 4.01 10.19 11.82
C GLU A 154 5.50 10.05 12.11
N ASP A 155 6.28 9.66 11.10
CA ASP A 155 7.70 9.33 11.23
C ASP A 155 8.58 9.92 10.12
N GLY A 156 8.01 10.66 9.16
CA GLY A 156 8.75 11.27 8.06
C GLY A 156 9.33 10.26 7.07
N LYS A 157 8.90 9.00 7.11
CA LYS A 157 9.36 7.98 6.16
C LYS A 157 8.95 8.34 4.74
N VAL A 158 9.87 8.10 3.83
CA VAL A 158 9.69 8.34 2.39
C VAL A 158 9.46 7.02 1.68
N SER A 159 8.48 6.99 0.78
CA SER A 159 8.25 5.88 -0.14
C SER A 159 7.87 6.40 -1.51
N ASN A 160 8.32 5.72 -2.57
CA ASN A 160 7.92 6.00 -3.93
C ASN A 160 6.83 5.01 -4.35
N TYR A 161 5.81 5.51 -5.04
CA TYR A 161 4.69 4.74 -5.56
C TYR A 161 4.57 4.98 -7.06
N TYR A 162 4.45 3.89 -7.81
CA TYR A 162 4.51 3.89 -9.26
C TYR A 162 3.14 3.50 -9.80
N ILE A 163 2.39 4.50 -10.25
CA ILE A 163 1.02 4.35 -10.75
C ILE A 163 1.05 4.31 -12.27
N SER A 164 0.47 3.28 -12.88
CA SER A 164 0.30 3.15 -14.32
C SER A 164 -0.33 4.40 -14.95
N THR A 165 0.21 4.88 -16.05
CA THR A 165 -0.37 6.01 -16.79
C THR A 165 -1.59 5.62 -17.62
N SER A 166 -1.82 4.33 -17.87
CA SER A 166 -2.90 3.83 -18.73
C SER A 166 -4.18 3.49 -17.96
N ASP A 167 -4.06 2.83 -16.81
CA ASP A 167 -5.20 2.34 -16.02
C ASP A 167 -5.22 2.86 -14.57
N TYR A 168 -4.22 3.68 -14.20
CA TYR A 168 -4.10 4.29 -12.88
C TYR A 168 -4.03 3.30 -11.70
N LEU A 169 -3.66 2.04 -11.97
CA LEU A 169 -3.40 1.05 -10.93
C LEU A 169 -1.97 1.20 -10.40
N LEU A 170 -1.77 0.90 -9.11
CA LEU A 170 -0.45 0.85 -8.51
C LEU A 170 0.28 -0.40 -9.03
N ILE A 171 1.48 -0.24 -9.59
CA ILE A 171 2.28 -1.33 -10.13
C ILE A 171 3.43 -1.68 -9.20
N LYS A 172 4.05 -0.66 -8.60
CA LYS A 172 5.21 -0.83 -7.72
C LYS A 172 5.18 0.17 -6.58
N SER A 173 5.75 -0.18 -5.45
CA SER A 173 6.17 0.78 -4.42
C SER A 173 7.58 0.44 -3.96
N VAL A 174 8.36 1.46 -3.60
CA VAL A 174 9.71 1.31 -3.05
C VAL A 174 9.80 2.10 -1.76
N GLY A 175 10.24 1.46 -0.68
CA GLY A 175 10.42 2.11 0.60
C GLY A 175 11.40 1.35 1.47
N LYS A 176 11.95 2.03 2.48
CA LYS A 176 12.82 1.37 3.47
C LYS A 176 11.98 0.74 4.57
N ARG A 177 12.37 -0.45 4.99
CA ARG A 177 11.82 -1.13 6.18
C ARG A 177 12.96 -1.54 7.10
N GLU A 178 12.68 -1.56 8.39
CA GLU A 178 13.61 -2.10 9.37
C GLU A 178 13.40 -3.61 9.47
N ILE A 179 14.43 -4.38 9.13
CA ILE A 179 14.44 -5.84 9.24
C ILE A 179 15.64 -6.22 10.12
N GLN A 180 15.38 -6.86 11.26
CA GLN A 180 16.43 -7.25 12.23
C GLN A 180 17.36 -6.09 12.64
N GLY A 181 16.82 -4.87 12.77
CA GLY A 181 17.57 -3.67 13.15
C GLY A 181 18.38 -3.02 12.02
N GLN A 182 18.25 -3.51 10.78
CA GLN A 182 18.86 -2.90 9.60
C GLN A 182 17.80 -2.27 8.70
N GLU A 183 18.07 -1.08 8.16
CA GLU A 183 17.24 -0.51 7.10
C GLU A 183 17.53 -1.21 5.78
N VAL A 184 16.51 -1.85 5.22
CA VAL A 184 16.56 -2.52 3.92
C VAL A 184 15.57 -1.84 2.98
N GLU A 185 16.00 -1.51 1.76
CA GLU A 185 15.10 -1.04 0.72
C GLU A 185 14.30 -2.23 0.16
N ILE A 186 12.98 -2.10 0.18
CA ILE A 186 12.05 -3.11 -0.30
C ILE A 186 11.27 -2.56 -1.48
N SER A 187 11.35 -3.27 -2.61
CA SER A 187 10.44 -3.09 -3.74
C SER A 187 9.25 -4.03 -3.57
N THR A 188 8.03 -3.52 -3.70
CA THR A 188 6.80 -4.33 -3.75
C THR A 188 6.14 -4.14 -5.10
N PHE A 189 5.90 -5.23 -5.82
CA PHE A 189 5.16 -5.24 -7.08
C PHE A 189 3.73 -5.70 -6.83
N TYR A 190 2.76 -5.04 -7.46
CA TYR A 190 1.34 -5.27 -7.27
C TYR A 190 0.72 -5.70 -8.60
N SER A 191 0.03 -6.83 -8.59
CA SER A 191 -0.57 -7.38 -9.80
C SER A 191 -1.86 -8.15 -9.47
N ASN A 192 -2.46 -8.74 -10.52
CA ASN A 192 -3.66 -9.57 -10.40
C ASN A 192 -4.82 -8.83 -9.72
N TYR A 193 -5.11 -7.62 -10.18
CA TYR A 193 -6.21 -6.82 -9.64
C TYR A 193 -7.55 -7.50 -9.93
N LYS A 194 -8.34 -7.74 -8.88
CA LYS A 194 -9.67 -8.34 -8.98
C LYS A 194 -10.71 -7.47 -8.29
N ASP A 195 -11.92 -7.50 -8.82
CA ASP A 195 -13.08 -6.79 -8.27
C ASP A 195 -13.80 -7.64 -7.22
N PHE A 196 -14.11 -7.00 -6.09
CA PHE A 196 -14.90 -7.57 -5.00
C PHE A 196 -15.96 -6.56 -4.59
N GLY A 197 -17.14 -6.64 -5.22
CA GLY A 197 -18.26 -5.76 -4.91
C GLY A 197 -18.03 -4.32 -5.36
N GLY A 198 -17.37 -4.12 -6.51
CA GLY A 198 -17.06 -2.80 -7.07
C GLY A 198 -15.78 -2.18 -6.53
N LEU A 199 -15.05 -2.87 -5.64
CA LEU A 199 -13.75 -2.47 -5.14
C LEU A 199 -12.67 -3.38 -5.70
N LYS A 200 -11.62 -2.80 -6.29
CA LYS A 200 -10.48 -3.57 -6.82
C LYS A 200 -9.35 -3.68 -5.80
N PHE A 201 -8.83 -4.89 -5.65
CA PHE A 201 -7.70 -5.20 -4.79
C PHE A 201 -6.59 -5.84 -5.61
N ALA A 202 -5.33 -5.47 -5.35
CA ALA A 202 -4.17 -6.22 -5.85
C ALA A 202 -4.10 -7.56 -5.13
N CYS A 203 -4.45 -8.66 -5.82
CA CYS A 203 -4.45 -9.98 -5.21
C CYS A 203 -3.07 -10.66 -5.20
N THR A 204 -2.07 -10.09 -5.88
CA THR A 204 -0.69 -10.59 -5.83
C THR A 204 0.24 -9.45 -5.45
N ARG A 205 1.10 -9.70 -4.46
CA ARG A 205 2.18 -8.80 -4.03
C ARG A 205 3.50 -9.54 -3.99
N SER A 206 4.48 -9.10 -4.78
CA SER A 206 5.84 -9.67 -4.77
C SER A 206 6.80 -8.70 -4.12
N LEU A 207 7.40 -9.09 -3.00
CA LEU A 207 8.34 -8.27 -2.22
C LEU A 207 9.77 -8.71 -2.54
N GLN A 208 10.58 -7.72 -2.92
CA GLN A 208 11.97 -7.90 -3.31
C GLN A 208 12.90 -7.05 -2.46
N ALA A 209 14.04 -7.63 -2.10
CA ALA A 209 15.20 -6.95 -1.55
C ALA A 209 16.40 -7.23 -2.47
N ASP A 210 17.17 -6.20 -2.83
CA ASP A 210 18.30 -6.32 -3.78
C ASP A 210 17.94 -7.04 -5.10
N GLY A 211 16.70 -6.83 -5.58
CA GLY A 211 16.17 -7.45 -6.80
C GLY A 211 15.79 -8.93 -6.66
N GLN A 212 15.93 -9.54 -5.47
CA GLN A 212 15.55 -10.92 -5.21
C GLN A 212 14.21 -10.97 -4.47
N VAL A 213 13.28 -11.79 -4.97
CA VAL A 213 12.00 -12.06 -4.30
C VAL A 213 12.26 -12.88 -3.05
N PHE A 214 11.89 -12.35 -1.89
CA PHE A 214 11.97 -13.09 -0.62
C PHE A 214 10.58 -13.44 -0.06
N GLN A 215 9.54 -12.73 -0.49
CA GLN A 215 8.17 -12.99 -0.11
C GLN A 215 7.21 -12.70 -1.28
N GLU A 216 6.25 -13.59 -1.50
CA GLU A 216 5.11 -13.35 -2.38
C GLU A 216 3.82 -13.58 -1.59
N VAL A 217 2.82 -12.72 -1.77
CA VAL A 217 1.51 -12.85 -1.12
C VAL A 217 0.44 -12.94 -2.19
N ASN A 218 -0.40 -13.97 -2.11
CA ASN A 218 -1.50 -14.23 -3.01
C ASN A 218 -2.81 -14.29 -2.22
N TYR A 219 -3.74 -13.38 -2.53
CA TYR A 219 -5.09 -13.36 -1.97
C TYR A 219 -6.02 -14.20 -2.83
N GLU A 220 -6.64 -15.19 -2.20
CA GLU A 220 -7.57 -16.10 -2.88
C GLU A 220 -9.01 -15.62 -2.72
N LYS A 221 -9.35 -15.14 -1.52
CA LYS A 221 -10.69 -14.67 -1.17
C LYS A 221 -10.60 -13.37 -0.40
N VAL A 222 -11.42 -12.40 -0.79
CA VAL A 222 -11.63 -11.14 -0.09
C VAL A 222 -13.11 -11.04 0.24
N GLU A 223 -13.42 -10.91 1.52
CA GLU A 223 -14.78 -10.81 2.05
C GLU A 223 -14.93 -9.49 2.79
N LEU A 224 -15.85 -8.65 2.33
CA LEU A 224 -16.09 -7.32 2.87
C LEU A 224 -17.38 -7.29 3.67
N ASN A 225 -17.40 -6.49 4.75
CA ASN A 225 -18.56 -6.29 5.62
C ASN A 225 -19.09 -7.59 6.25
N VAL A 226 -18.19 -8.56 6.48
CA VAL A 226 -18.50 -9.81 7.20
C VAL A 226 -18.27 -9.64 8.70
N PRO A 227 -18.99 -10.38 9.56
CA PRO A 227 -18.74 -10.34 11.00
C PRO A 227 -17.28 -10.70 11.32
N VAL A 228 -16.64 -9.88 12.15
CA VAL A 228 -15.31 -10.13 12.71
C VAL A 228 -15.42 -10.00 14.22
N ASP A 229 -15.03 -11.04 14.95
CA ASP A 229 -15.06 -11.02 16.42
C ASP A 229 -13.92 -10.15 16.94
N GLU A 230 -14.27 -9.07 17.64
CA GLU A 230 -13.29 -8.15 18.22
C GLU A 230 -12.39 -8.82 19.27
N ALA A 231 -12.83 -9.92 19.89
CA ALA A 231 -12.05 -10.65 20.87
C ALA A 231 -10.72 -11.18 20.32
N ILE A 232 -10.62 -11.44 19.02
CA ILE A 232 -9.40 -11.98 18.40
C ILE A 232 -8.23 -10.98 18.39
N PHE A 233 -8.50 -9.69 18.57
CA PHE A 233 -7.48 -8.63 18.56
C PHE A 233 -6.93 -8.33 19.95
N LYS A 234 -7.58 -8.87 20.99
CA LYS A 234 -7.12 -8.71 22.37
C LYS A 234 -5.92 -9.62 22.61
N LYS A 235 -4.98 -9.12 23.40
CA LYS A 235 -3.80 -9.86 23.86
C LYS A 235 -4.20 -10.93 24.87
#